data_AF-A0A0B7AGI0-F1
#
_entry.id   AF-A0A0B7AGI0-F1
#
_cell.length_a   1.000
_cell.length_b   1.000
_cell.length_c   1.000
_cell.angle_alpha   90.00
_cell.angle_beta   90.00
_cell.angle_gamma   90.00
#
_symmetry.space_group_name_H-M   'P 1'
#
loop_
_entity.id
_entity.type
_entity.pdbx_description
1 polymer ?
#
loop_
_entity_poly.entity_id
_entity_poly.type
_entity_poly.pdbx_seq_one_letter_code
_entity_poly.pdbx_strand_id
1 'polypeptide(L)'
;MAEDGLQTLSNRDMENLRNKMINKLIKTDAHFKHQQRGEPDLTEEEKSSIALDILNKSPTLFLERFSTYLSFEDTRYFNDQKGDYLVDFYIEEISKRSTNCNQKVVKNRRFRAMQKLMDEGEYFSENEMKWREPLLYEQMVGQYTSESEKMEQMEQDIDRSDLRLSSILLKHMDIQTNKQFCEMQKEKEVWLCFK
;
A
#
# COMPACT_ATOMS: atom_id res chain seq x y z
N MET A 1 14.88 -20.53 19.45
CA MET A 1 16.04 -20.54 18.55
C MET A 1 15.53 -21.03 17.22
N ALA A 2 15.22 -20.10 16.31
CA ALA A 2 14.72 -20.43 14.97
C ALA A 2 15.93 -20.56 14.06
N GLU A 3 16.23 -21.76 13.61
CA GLU A 3 17.20 -21.98 12.55
C GLU A 3 16.54 -21.60 11.23
N ASP A 4 16.94 -20.44 10.70
CA ASP A 4 16.62 -20.04 9.33
C ASP A 4 17.43 -20.94 8.40
N GLY A 5 16.76 -21.95 7.85
CA GLY A 5 17.32 -22.87 6.86
C GLY A 5 17.63 -22.11 5.57
N LEU A 6 18.87 -21.65 5.42
CA LEU A 6 19.44 -21.24 4.13
C LEU A 6 19.48 -22.47 3.21
N GLN A 7 18.43 -22.68 2.43
CA GLN A 7 18.46 -23.57 1.27
C GLN A 7 19.46 -22.99 0.26
N THR A 8 20.64 -23.61 0.21
CA THR A 8 21.60 -23.40 -0.86
C THR A 8 20.95 -23.82 -2.18
N LEU A 9 20.72 -22.85 -3.06
CA LEU A 9 20.17 -23.11 -4.39
C LEU A 9 21.13 -24.05 -5.14
N SER A 10 20.59 -25.03 -5.87
CA SER A 10 21.42 -25.90 -6.70
C SER A 10 22.16 -25.06 -7.73
N ASN A 11 23.41 -25.41 -8.08
CA ASN A 11 24.18 -24.69 -9.12
C ASN A 11 23.40 -24.53 -10.43
N ARG A 12 22.54 -25.51 -10.77
CA ARG A 12 21.67 -25.45 -11.94
C ARG A 12 20.59 -24.36 -11.82
N ASP A 13 20.07 -24.14 -10.63
CA ASP A 13 19.04 -23.12 -10.38
C ASP A 13 19.64 -21.72 -10.44
N MET A 14 20.88 -21.54 -9.98
CA MET A 14 21.62 -20.28 -10.09
C MET A 14 21.94 -19.94 -11.55
N GLU A 15 22.35 -20.93 -12.36
CA GLU A 15 22.58 -20.74 -13.79
C GLU A 15 21.27 -20.36 -14.53
N ASN A 16 20.16 -21.01 -14.16
CA ASN A 16 18.84 -20.68 -14.71
C ASN A 16 18.41 -19.26 -14.32
N LEU A 17 18.63 -18.87 -13.06
CA LEU A 17 18.30 -17.53 -12.57
C LEU A 17 19.14 -16.46 -13.27
N ARG A 18 20.44 -16.70 -13.41
CA ARG A 18 21.37 -15.85 -14.17
C ARG A 18 20.88 -15.65 -15.60
N ASN A 19 20.56 -16.72 -16.32
CA ASN A 19 20.10 -16.63 -17.71
C ASN A 19 18.77 -15.88 -17.84
N LYS A 20 17.82 -16.12 -16.91
CA LYS A 20 16.56 -15.37 -16.85
C LYS A 20 16.78 -13.88 -16.61
N MET A 21 17.65 -13.54 -15.66
CA MET A 21 18.00 -12.17 -15.31
C MET A 21 18.57 -11.43 -16.53
N ILE A 22 19.55 -12.02 -17.22
CA ILE A 22 20.17 -11.42 -18.42
C ILE A 22 19.16 -11.26 -19.56
N ASN A 23 18.35 -12.29 -19.83
CA ASN A 23 17.31 -12.22 -20.86
C ASN A 23 16.27 -11.12 -20.58
N LYS A 24 16.01 -10.82 -19.31
CA LYS A 24 15.13 -9.73 -18.90
C LYS A 24 15.78 -8.37 -19.16
N LEU A 25 17.06 -8.23 -18.84
CA LEU A 25 17.82 -7.00 -19.10
C LEU A 25 17.92 -6.66 -20.59
N ILE A 26 18.11 -7.66 -21.45
CA ILE A 26 18.21 -7.44 -22.92
C ILE A 26 16.95 -6.77 -23.48
N LYS A 27 15.77 -7.08 -22.91
CA LYS A 27 14.48 -6.51 -23.32
C LYS A 27 14.22 -5.11 -22.77
N THR A 28 15.04 -4.66 -21.83
CA THR A 28 14.94 -3.33 -21.24
C THR A 28 15.84 -2.33 -21.94
N ASP A 29 15.52 -1.04 -21.81
CA ASP A 29 16.33 0.06 -22.33
C ASP A 29 17.53 0.39 -21.41
N ALA A 30 18.18 -0.65 -20.90
CA ALA A 30 19.32 -0.50 -20.02
C ALA A 30 20.56 -0.02 -20.78
N HIS A 31 21.37 0.82 -20.14
CA HIS A 31 22.60 1.33 -20.75
C HIS A 31 23.74 0.31 -20.63
N PHE A 32 24.06 -0.41 -21.71
CA PHE A 32 25.11 -1.45 -21.70
C PHE A 32 26.51 -0.86 -21.96
N LYS A 33 26.63 0.10 -22.88
CA LYS A 33 27.90 0.72 -23.29
C LYS A 33 27.64 2.10 -23.88
N HIS A 34 28.59 3.03 -23.71
CA HIS A 34 28.58 4.29 -24.45
C HIS A 34 28.73 4.03 -25.95
N GLN A 35 27.67 4.34 -26.70
CA GLN A 35 27.60 4.19 -28.15
C GLN A 35 27.78 5.56 -28.81
N GLN A 36 28.62 5.64 -29.84
CA GLN A 36 28.87 6.88 -30.57
C GLN A 36 27.81 7.14 -31.64
N ARG A 37 27.64 8.42 -32.01
CA ARG A 37 26.67 8.82 -33.03
C ARG A 37 27.06 8.21 -34.38
N GLY A 38 26.26 7.26 -34.86
CA GLY A 38 26.47 6.54 -36.12
C GLY A 38 26.87 5.07 -35.96
N GLU A 39 27.08 4.58 -34.74
CA GLU A 39 27.26 3.14 -34.48
C GLU A 39 25.92 2.40 -34.59
N PRO A 40 25.90 1.17 -35.14
CA PRO A 40 24.69 0.35 -35.23
C PRO A 40 24.23 -0.11 -33.85
N ASP A 41 22.90 -0.20 -33.63
CA ASP A 41 22.32 -0.66 -32.37
C ASP A 41 22.89 -2.01 -31.93
N LEU A 42 23.22 -2.12 -30.64
CA LEU A 42 23.73 -3.36 -30.06
C LEU A 42 22.72 -4.50 -30.26
N THR A 43 23.21 -5.61 -30.82
CA THR A 43 22.42 -6.84 -30.95
C THR A 43 22.13 -7.45 -29.58
N GLU A 44 21.09 -8.28 -29.50
CA GLU A 44 20.73 -8.96 -28.25
C GLU A 44 21.88 -9.84 -27.71
N GLU A 45 22.63 -10.47 -28.61
CA GLU A 45 23.79 -11.29 -28.26
C GLU A 45 24.94 -10.46 -27.66
N GLU A 46 25.22 -9.29 -28.24
CA GLU A 46 26.23 -8.36 -27.72
C GLU A 46 25.82 -7.80 -26.36
N LYS A 47 24.55 -7.41 -26.18
CA LYS A 47 24.03 -6.96 -24.87
C LYS A 47 24.20 -8.05 -23.81
N SER A 48 23.86 -9.29 -24.15
CA SER A 48 24.03 -10.46 -23.27
C SER A 48 25.49 -10.63 -22.87
N SER A 49 26.40 -10.61 -23.85
CA SER A 49 27.84 -10.77 -23.62
C SER A 49 28.40 -9.69 -22.69
N ILE A 50 28.05 -8.42 -22.94
CA ILE A 50 28.48 -7.29 -22.12
C ILE A 50 27.96 -7.43 -20.68
N ALA A 51 26.68 -7.76 -20.50
CA ALA A 51 26.09 -7.92 -19.17
C ALA A 51 26.73 -9.08 -18.38
N LEU A 52 26.98 -10.20 -19.06
CA LEU A 52 27.65 -11.36 -18.46
C LEU A 52 29.10 -11.04 -18.08
N ASP A 53 29.82 -10.31 -18.93
CA ASP A 53 31.20 -9.89 -18.67
C ASP A 53 31.28 -8.98 -17.43
N ILE A 54 30.36 -8.00 -17.30
CA ILE A 54 30.27 -7.15 -16.11
C ILE A 54 29.93 -7.98 -14.87
N LEU A 55 28.96 -8.89 -14.96
CA LEU A 55 28.55 -9.74 -13.84
C LEU A 55 29.69 -10.62 -13.33
N ASN A 56 30.49 -11.18 -14.23
CA ASN A 56 31.64 -12.03 -13.88
C ASN A 56 32.81 -11.22 -13.31
N LYS A 57 33.00 -9.97 -13.77
CA LYS A 57 34.06 -9.07 -13.29
C LYS A 57 33.78 -8.55 -11.90
N SER A 58 32.60 -7.99 -11.69
CA SER A 58 32.19 -7.42 -10.41
C SER A 58 30.66 -7.40 -10.29
N PRO A 59 30.10 -8.18 -9.36
CA PRO A 59 28.69 -8.16 -9.06
C PRO A 59 28.20 -6.78 -8.61
N THR A 60 29.05 -6.02 -7.91
CA THR A 60 28.72 -4.68 -7.42
C THR A 60 28.54 -3.68 -8.56
N LEU A 61 29.44 -3.69 -9.56
CA LEU A 61 29.29 -2.85 -10.77
C LEU A 61 28.07 -3.24 -11.60
N PHE A 62 27.75 -4.54 -11.63
CA PHE A 62 26.54 -5.03 -12.27
C PHE A 62 25.29 -4.46 -11.60
N LEU A 63 25.22 -4.53 -10.26
CA LEU A 63 24.10 -3.99 -9.49
C LEU A 63 24.00 -2.47 -9.65
N GLU A 64 25.10 -1.73 -9.57
CA GLU A 64 25.10 -0.27 -9.78
C GLU A 64 24.45 0.13 -11.11
N ARG A 65 24.78 -0.58 -12.19
CA ARG A 65 24.29 -0.24 -13.53
C ARG A 65 22.88 -0.75 -13.80
N PHE A 66 22.52 -1.92 -13.29
CA PHE A 66 21.31 -2.64 -13.69
C PHE A 66 20.27 -2.80 -12.57
N SER A 67 20.52 -2.34 -11.34
CA SER A 67 19.63 -2.53 -10.18
C SER A 67 18.20 -2.09 -10.46
N THR A 68 17.98 -1.05 -11.25
CA THR A 68 16.65 -0.51 -11.59
C THR A 68 15.77 -1.47 -12.39
N TYR A 69 16.39 -2.35 -13.17
CA TYR A 69 15.72 -3.30 -14.06
C TYR A 69 15.57 -4.70 -13.45
N LEU A 70 16.22 -4.94 -12.30
CA LEU A 70 16.14 -6.21 -11.57
C LEU A 70 14.88 -6.32 -10.71
N SER A 71 14.45 -7.58 -10.51
CA SER A 71 13.33 -7.95 -9.66
C SER A 71 13.78 -8.64 -8.37
N PHE A 72 12.87 -8.75 -7.40
CA PHE A 72 13.15 -9.40 -6.11
C PHE A 72 13.56 -10.88 -6.25
N GLU A 73 13.15 -11.57 -7.31
CA GLU A 73 13.59 -12.94 -7.57
C GLU A 73 15.08 -13.01 -7.91
N ASP A 74 15.58 -12.00 -8.63
CA ASP A 74 16.97 -11.93 -9.11
C ASP A 74 17.95 -11.65 -7.96
N THR A 75 17.49 -11.02 -6.86
CA THR A 75 18.35 -10.75 -5.69
C THR A 75 18.83 -12.02 -5.00
N ARG A 76 18.16 -13.16 -5.22
CA ARG A 76 18.60 -14.46 -4.69
C ARG A 76 19.96 -14.88 -5.25
N TYR A 77 20.30 -14.45 -6.46
CA TYR A 77 21.59 -14.75 -7.09
C TYR A 77 22.77 -14.16 -6.30
N PHE A 78 22.56 -13.01 -5.66
CA PHE A 78 23.60 -12.26 -4.94
C PHE A 78 23.67 -12.61 -3.44
N ASN A 79 22.92 -13.61 -2.97
CA ASN A 79 22.93 -14.00 -1.56
C ASN A 79 24.31 -14.45 -1.08
N ASP A 80 25.10 -15.09 -1.94
CA ASP A 80 26.46 -15.56 -1.62
C ASP A 80 27.46 -14.42 -1.45
N GLN A 81 27.10 -13.22 -1.91
CA GLN A 81 27.91 -11.99 -1.87
C GLN A 81 27.40 -10.99 -0.82
N LYS A 82 26.46 -11.43 0.03
CA LYS A 82 26.02 -10.65 1.19
C LYS A 82 27.17 -10.42 2.16
N GLY A 83 27.30 -9.19 2.64
CA GLY A 83 28.42 -8.74 3.47
C GLY A 83 29.28 -7.67 2.82
N ASP A 84 29.20 -7.48 1.49
CA ASP A 84 29.63 -6.23 0.86
C ASP A 84 28.52 -5.18 1.03
N TYR A 85 28.86 -4.05 1.65
CA TYR A 85 27.96 -2.93 1.89
C TYR A 85 27.19 -2.50 0.64
N LEU A 86 27.87 -2.43 -0.51
CA LEU A 86 27.23 -1.97 -1.75
C LEU A 86 26.25 -3.00 -2.31
N VAL A 87 26.57 -4.29 -2.23
CA VAL A 87 25.68 -5.37 -2.66
C VAL A 87 24.42 -5.39 -1.78
N ASP A 88 24.60 -5.31 -0.46
CA ASP A 88 23.49 -5.27 0.49
C ASP A 88 22.59 -4.04 0.27
N PHE A 89 23.18 -2.87 0.00
CA PHE A 89 22.45 -1.65 -0.33
C PHE A 89 21.56 -1.83 -1.56
N TYR A 90 22.09 -2.36 -2.67
CA TYR A 90 21.31 -2.55 -3.90
C TYR A 90 20.24 -3.64 -3.76
N ILE A 91 20.50 -4.71 -3.01
CA ILE A 91 19.50 -5.73 -2.69
C ILE A 91 18.33 -5.10 -1.91
N GLU A 92 18.63 -4.27 -0.92
CA GLU A 92 17.62 -3.56 -0.14
C GLU A 92 16.81 -2.60 -1.01
N GLU A 93 17.47 -1.87 -1.91
CA GLU A 93 16.81 -0.95 -2.84
C GLU A 93 15.83 -1.67 -3.79
N ILE A 94 16.24 -2.80 -4.37
CA ILE A 94 15.38 -3.64 -5.22
C ILE A 94 14.16 -4.14 -4.44
N SER A 95 14.38 -4.57 -3.18
CA SER A 95 13.30 -5.01 -2.29
C SER A 95 12.30 -3.88 -1.98
N LYS A 96 12.80 -2.69 -1.62
CA LYS A 96 11.98 -1.49 -1.36
C LYS A 96 11.13 -1.11 -2.57
N ARG A 97 11.68 -1.19 -3.79
CA ARG A 97 10.92 -0.88 -5.01
C ARG A 97 9.75 -1.85 -5.22
N SER A 98 9.97 -3.14 -4.95
CA SER A 98 8.94 -4.17 -5.04
C SER A 98 7.80 -3.93 -4.03
N THR A 99 8.13 -3.61 -2.77
CA THR A 99 7.13 -3.35 -1.73
C THR A 99 6.37 -2.03 -1.95
N ASN A 100 7.05 -0.98 -2.40
CA ASN A 100 6.44 0.32 -2.70
C ASN A 100 5.42 0.25 -3.85
N CYS A 101 5.61 -0.67 -4.81
CA CYS A 101 4.61 -0.93 -5.85
C CYS A 101 3.28 -1.37 -5.22
N ASN A 102 3.33 -2.28 -4.24
CA ASN A 102 2.15 -2.74 -3.51
C ASN A 102 1.47 -1.60 -2.74
N GLN A 103 2.26 -0.70 -2.12
CA GLN A 103 1.70 0.46 -1.41
C GLN A 103 0.95 1.41 -2.34
N LYS A 104 1.52 1.73 -3.52
CA LYS A 104 0.84 2.58 -4.53
C LYS A 104 -0.44 1.94 -5.03
N VAL A 105 -0.42 0.63 -5.32
CA VAL A 105 -1.61 -0.12 -5.75
C VAL A 105 -2.70 -0.09 -4.68
N VAL A 106 -2.36 -0.36 -3.41
CA VAL A 106 -3.32 -0.31 -2.30
C VAL A 106 -3.87 1.10 -2.12
N LYS A 107 -3.02 2.13 -2.18
CA LYS A 107 -3.44 3.53 -2.08
C LYS A 107 -4.40 3.91 -3.22
N ASN A 108 -4.08 3.53 -4.45
CA ASN A 108 -4.93 3.79 -5.62
C ASN A 108 -6.26 3.04 -5.53
N ARG A 109 -6.26 1.80 -5.04
CA ARG A 109 -7.49 1.02 -4.80
C ARG A 109 -8.38 1.68 -3.74
N ARG A 110 -7.80 2.08 -2.61
CA ARG A 110 -8.51 2.78 -1.54
C ARG A 110 -9.08 4.12 -2.02
N PHE A 111 -8.28 4.87 -2.77
CA PHE A 111 -8.72 6.14 -3.35
C PHE A 111 -9.92 5.96 -4.29
N ARG A 112 -9.89 4.98 -5.20
CA ARG A 112 -11.04 4.68 -6.06
C ARG A 112 -12.28 4.23 -5.29
N ALA A 113 -12.11 3.44 -4.22
CA ALA A 113 -13.22 3.05 -3.37
C ALA A 113 -13.85 4.26 -2.68
N MET A 114 -13.02 5.17 -2.15
CA MET A 114 -13.48 6.42 -1.54
C MET A 114 -14.21 7.32 -2.55
N GLN A 115 -13.71 7.46 -3.78
CA GLN A 115 -14.40 8.20 -4.83
C GLN A 115 -15.80 7.65 -5.11
N LYS A 116 -15.95 6.32 -5.21
CA LYS A 116 -17.27 5.69 -5.39
C LYS A 116 -18.24 6.02 -4.25
N LEU A 117 -17.75 5.95 -3.01
CA LEU A 117 -18.56 6.30 -1.83
C LEU A 117 -18.97 7.78 -1.82
N MET A 118 -18.14 8.67 -2.37
CA MET A 118 -18.51 10.07 -2.56
C MET A 118 -19.56 10.25 -3.65
N ASP A 119 -19.42 9.55 -4.78
CA ASP A 119 -20.35 9.62 -5.91
C ASP A 119 -21.75 9.06 -5.53
N GLU A 120 -21.80 8.01 -4.70
CA GLU A 120 -23.04 7.44 -4.15
C GLU A 120 -23.72 8.39 -3.14
N GLY A 121 -22.95 9.24 -2.45
CA GLY A 121 -23.46 10.30 -1.56
C GLY A 121 -24.02 9.84 -0.21
N GLU A 122 -24.31 8.55 -0.03
CA GLU A 122 -24.88 8.01 1.22
C GLU A 122 -23.82 7.96 2.34
N TYR A 123 -22.63 7.41 2.05
CA TYR A 123 -21.59 7.16 3.06
C TYR A 123 -21.00 8.42 3.70
N PHE A 124 -20.93 9.55 3.01
CA PHE A 124 -20.43 10.79 3.61
C PHE A 124 -21.55 11.74 4.05
N SER A 125 -22.78 11.22 4.15
CA SER A 125 -23.90 11.98 4.72
C SER A 125 -23.71 12.20 6.22
N GLU A 126 -24.24 13.31 6.73
CA GLU A 126 -24.15 13.72 8.14
C GLU A 126 -24.70 12.64 9.08
N ASN A 127 -25.86 12.07 8.72
CA ASN A 127 -26.50 11.00 9.48
C ASN A 127 -25.62 9.74 9.53
N GLU A 128 -25.09 9.28 8.40
CA GLU A 128 -24.22 8.10 8.34
C GLU A 128 -22.91 8.27 9.11
N MET A 129 -22.30 9.46 9.06
CA MET A 129 -21.11 9.78 9.86
C MET A 129 -21.42 9.75 11.36
N LYS A 130 -22.55 10.34 11.77
CA LYS A 130 -23.05 10.32 13.16
C LYS A 130 -23.34 8.92 13.68
N TRP A 131 -23.88 8.03 12.85
CA TRP A 131 -24.14 6.64 13.22
C TRP A 131 -22.87 5.81 13.39
N ARG A 132 -21.85 6.04 12.54
CA ARG A 132 -20.60 5.28 12.61
C ARG A 132 -19.68 5.69 13.74
N GLU A 133 -19.54 6.99 13.98
CA GLU A 133 -18.64 7.50 15.00
C GLU A 133 -19.27 8.69 15.74
N PRO A 134 -20.17 8.42 16.71
CA PRO A 134 -20.99 9.46 17.33
C PRO A 134 -20.18 10.41 18.20
N LEU A 135 -19.11 9.96 18.87
CA LEU A 135 -18.28 10.85 19.68
C LEU A 135 -17.53 11.84 18.79
N LEU A 136 -16.86 11.36 17.76
CA LEU A 136 -16.12 12.21 16.83
C LEU A 136 -17.07 13.23 16.18
N TYR A 137 -18.27 12.77 15.79
CA TYR A 137 -19.31 13.66 15.27
C TYR A 137 -19.68 14.77 16.26
N GLU A 138 -19.92 14.44 17.53
CA GLU A 138 -20.25 15.43 18.55
C GLU A 138 -19.11 16.46 18.74
N GLN A 139 -17.87 16.00 18.76
CA GLN A 139 -16.68 16.86 18.91
C GLN A 139 -16.44 17.76 17.69
N MET A 140 -16.68 17.27 16.48
CA MET A 140 -16.35 18.01 15.26
C MET A 140 -17.50 18.84 14.71
N VAL A 141 -18.74 18.39 14.90
CA VAL A 141 -19.95 18.98 14.31
C VAL A 141 -20.97 19.33 15.40
N GLY A 142 -21.38 18.34 16.20
CA GLY A 142 -22.54 18.46 17.12
C GLY A 142 -22.43 19.56 18.17
N GLN A 143 -21.22 19.86 18.66
CA GLN A 143 -20.99 20.93 19.64
C GLN A 143 -21.18 22.35 19.07
N TYR A 144 -21.11 22.49 17.75
CA TYR A 144 -21.30 23.76 17.06
C TYR A 144 -22.71 23.95 16.51
N THR A 145 -23.52 22.89 16.52
CA THR A 145 -24.94 22.95 16.15
C THR A 145 -25.77 23.50 17.30
N SER A 146 -26.59 24.49 17.04
CA SER A 146 -27.50 25.05 18.05
C SER A 146 -28.61 24.06 18.42
N GLU A 147 -29.16 24.17 19.62
CA GLU A 147 -30.27 23.29 20.05
C GLU A 147 -31.51 23.45 19.16
N SER A 148 -31.75 24.64 18.61
CA SER A 148 -32.84 24.88 17.64
C SER A 148 -32.63 24.08 16.35
N GLU A 149 -31.42 24.12 15.78
CA GLU A 149 -31.08 23.38 14.57
C GLU A 149 -31.16 21.86 14.79
N LYS A 150 -30.72 21.36 15.95
CA LYS A 150 -30.84 19.94 16.31
C LYS A 150 -32.30 19.49 16.36
N MET A 151 -33.18 20.32 16.90
CA MET A 151 -34.62 20.03 16.95
C MET A 151 -35.23 20.00 15.55
N GLU A 152 -34.88 20.97 14.70
CA GLU A 152 -35.34 21.01 13.30
C GLU A 152 -34.87 19.79 12.49
N GLN A 153 -33.60 19.38 12.65
CA GLN A 153 -33.07 18.17 12.02
C GLN A 153 -33.83 16.92 12.47
N MET A 154 -34.10 16.79 13.77
CA MET A 154 -34.84 15.66 14.31
C MET A 154 -36.29 15.63 13.80
N GLU A 155 -36.91 16.78 13.56
CA GLU A 155 -38.24 16.85 12.95
C GLU A 155 -38.25 16.44 11.48
N GLN A 156 -37.17 16.72 10.74
CA GLN A 156 -37.00 16.34 9.34
C GLN A 156 -36.75 14.83 9.14
N ASP A 157 -36.03 14.19 10.07
CA ASP A 157 -35.75 12.75 10.05
C ASP A 157 -36.97 11.86 10.39
N ILE A 158 -38.05 12.46 10.90
CA ILE A 158 -39.30 11.74 11.15
C ILE A 158 -40.00 11.47 9.82
N ASP A 159 -39.84 10.25 9.34
CA ASP A 159 -40.65 9.72 8.24
C ASP A 159 -42.14 9.71 8.61
N ARG A 160 -42.89 10.71 8.13
CA ARG A 160 -44.33 10.85 8.36
C ARG A 160 -45.16 9.84 7.56
N SER A 161 -44.54 9.08 6.66
CA SER A 161 -45.22 8.04 5.88
C SER A 161 -45.32 6.70 6.63
N ASP A 162 -44.37 6.40 7.52
CA ASP A 162 -44.38 5.20 8.37
C ASP A 162 -44.47 5.56 9.87
N LEU A 163 -45.69 5.78 10.34
CA LEU A 163 -45.99 6.09 11.75
C LEU A 163 -46.34 4.84 12.59
N ARG A 164 -45.95 3.64 12.14
CA ARG A 164 -46.18 2.42 12.93
C ARG A 164 -45.40 2.49 14.25
N LEU A 165 -46.04 2.05 15.33
CA LEU A 165 -45.42 2.01 16.66
C LEU A 165 -44.11 1.21 16.67
N SER A 166 -44.03 0.12 15.88
CA SER A 166 -42.80 -0.67 15.73
C SER A 166 -41.64 0.17 15.19
N SER A 167 -41.88 0.98 14.17
CA SER A 167 -40.85 1.81 13.53
C SER A 167 -40.37 2.91 14.47
N ILE A 168 -41.29 3.52 15.23
CA ILE A 168 -40.96 4.52 16.27
C ILE A 168 -40.12 3.89 17.38
N LEU A 169 -40.51 2.71 17.86
CA LEU A 169 -39.79 2.00 18.92
C LEU A 169 -38.39 1.58 18.48
N LEU A 170 -38.24 1.04 17.26
CA LEU A 170 -36.94 0.68 16.71
C LEU A 170 -36.02 1.90 16.59
N LYS A 171 -36.50 2.99 15.98
CA LYS A 171 -35.74 4.26 15.92
C LYS A 171 -35.31 4.74 17.31
N HIS A 172 -36.21 4.66 18.29
CA HIS A 172 -35.89 5.05 19.66
C HIS A 172 -34.80 4.17 20.28
N MET A 173 -34.86 2.85 20.07
CA MET A 173 -33.82 1.92 20.52
C MET A 173 -32.48 2.23 19.85
N ASP A 174 -32.47 2.49 18.55
CA ASP A 174 -31.25 2.84 17.81
C ASP A 174 -30.64 4.15 18.35
N ILE A 175 -31.46 5.17 18.63
CA ILE A 175 -30.99 6.43 19.24
C ILE A 175 -30.40 6.18 20.63
N GLN A 176 -31.05 5.35 21.47
CA GLN A 176 -30.53 5.03 22.79
C GLN A 176 -29.19 4.29 22.73
N THR A 177 -29.08 3.29 21.86
CA THR A 177 -27.84 2.53 21.70
C THR A 177 -26.70 3.40 21.20
N ASN A 178 -26.97 4.33 20.26
CA ASN A 178 -25.96 5.25 19.76
C ASN A 178 -25.51 6.26 20.84
N LYS A 179 -26.43 6.74 21.68
CA LYS A 179 -26.08 7.58 22.85
C LYS A 179 -25.17 6.85 23.83
N GLN A 180 -25.52 5.61 24.19
CA GLN A 180 -24.69 4.78 25.05
C GLN A 180 -23.31 4.50 24.43
N PHE A 181 -23.27 4.27 23.11
CA PHE A 181 -22.02 4.07 22.38
C PHE A 181 -21.11 5.31 22.45
N CYS A 182 -21.68 6.50 22.25
CA CYS A 182 -20.97 7.78 22.40
C CYS A 182 -20.43 7.98 23.83
N GLU A 183 -21.24 7.71 24.85
CA GLU A 183 -20.81 7.79 26.26
C GLU A 183 -19.65 6.83 26.56
N MET A 184 -19.74 5.58 26.11
CA MET A 184 -18.66 4.61 26.27
C MET A 184 -17.37 5.06 25.55
N GLN A 185 -17.47 5.69 24.37
CA GLN A 185 -16.29 6.24 23.70
C GLN A 185 -15.67 7.39 24.51
N LYS A 186 -16.49 8.27 25.10
CA LYS A 186 -16.01 9.38 25.96
C LYS A 186 -15.23 8.86 27.15
N GLU A 187 -15.77 7.87 27.86
CA GLU A 187 -15.11 7.26 29.01
C GLU A 187 -13.76 6.64 28.63
N LYS A 188 -13.69 5.97 27.47
CA LYS A 188 -12.43 5.40 26.95
C LYS A 188 -11.39 6.47 26.62
N GLU A 189 -11.78 7.57 25.97
CA GLU A 189 -10.85 8.68 25.68
C GLU A 189 -10.31 9.30 26.96
N VAL A 190 -11.19 9.57 27.93
CA VAL A 190 -10.81 10.10 29.24
C VAL A 190 -9.83 9.13 29.93
N TRP A 191 -10.14 7.83 29.93
CA TRP A 191 -9.25 6.82 30.51
C TRP A 191 -7.88 6.76 29.81
N LEU A 192 -7.84 6.88 28.48
CA LEU A 192 -6.59 6.93 27.72
C LEU A 192 -5.76 8.19 28.03
N CYS A 193 -6.39 9.33 28.34
CA CYS A 193 -5.68 10.54 28.74
C CYS A 193 -5.02 10.44 30.12
N PHE A 194 -5.45 9.51 30.99
CA PHE A 194 -4.90 9.30 32.33
C PHE A 194 -3.83 8.21 32.42
N LYS A 195 -3.44 7.60 31.29
CA LYS A 195 -2.44 6.53 31.21
C LYS A 195 -1.17 6.99 30.49
#